data_AF-A0A933J4W3-F1
#
_entry.id   AF-A0A933J4W3-F1
#
_cell.length_a   1.000
_cell.length_b   1.000
_cell.length_c   1.000
_cell.angle_alpha   90.00
_cell.angle_beta   90.00
_cell.angle_gamma   90.00
#
_symmetry.space_group_name_H-M   'P 1'
#
loop_
_entity.id
_entity.type
_entity.pdbx_description
1 polymer ?
#
loop_
_entity_poly.entity_id
_entity_poly.type
_entity_poly.pdbx_seq_one_letter_code
_entity_poly.pdbx_strand_id
1 'polypeptide(L)'
;MAKSKRLLGRNQLYPIAEQQAGYFTSQQALAAGLSQPLLSYYTRTGQLVRIKRGIYRLAQFPEMPYADLFVAWLQTGNESVISHDSALVVYGLSDVLSSEIHITAPRTASRRRRGIRLHTNRLPDRR
;
A
#
# COMPACT_ATOMS: atom_id res chain seq x y z
N MET A 1 -25.18 -0.62 -21.21
CA MET A 1 -23.85 0.02 -21.03
C MET A 1 -23.23 -0.07 -19.62
N ALA A 2 -23.88 -0.63 -18.58
CA ALA A 2 -23.34 -0.62 -17.20
C ALA A 2 -22.50 -1.84 -16.75
N LYS A 3 -22.49 -2.95 -17.51
CA LYS A 3 -21.74 -4.17 -17.15
C LYS A 3 -20.24 -4.11 -17.48
N SER A 4 -19.84 -3.40 -18.55
CA SER A 4 -18.45 -3.40 -19.06
C SER A 4 -17.47 -2.62 -18.16
N LYS A 5 -17.88 -1.45 -17.65
CA LYS A 5 -17.06 -0.64 -16.72
C LYS A 5 -16.87 -1.31 -15.34
N ARG A 6 -17.79 -2.22 -14.97
CA ARG A 6 -17.82 -2.96 -13.69
C ARG A 6 -16.77 -4.07 -13.61
N LEU A 7 -16.40 -4.66 -14.75
CA LEU A 7 -15.35 -5.68 -14.87
C LEU A 7 -13.96 -5.06 -15.08
N LEU A 8 -13.85 -4.00 -15.89
CA LEU A 8 -12.57 -3.40 -16.28
C LEU A 8 -11.80 -2.82 -15.09
N GLY A 9 -12.47 -2.09 -14.19
CA GLY A 9 -11.80 -1.51 -13.02
C GLY A 9 -11.33 -2.55 -12.01
N ARG A 10 -11.98 -3.72 -11.95
CA ARG A 10 -11.58 -4.82 -11.05
C ARG A 10 -10.43 -5.63 -11.63
N ASN A 11 -10.45 -5.88 -12.95
CA ASN A 11 -9.37 -6.60 -13.64
C ASN A 11 -8.07 -5.80 -13.69
N GLN A 12 -8.11 -4.47 -13.76
CA GLN A 12 -6.90 -3.64 -13.76
C GLN A 12 -6.39 -3.36 -12.34
N LEU A 13 -7.28 -3.32 -11.34
CA LEU A 13 -6.89 -3.10 -9.95
C LEU A 13 -6.28 -4.35 -9.29
N TYR A 14 -6.75 -5.54 -9.66
CA TYR A 14 -6.29 -6.78 -9.04
C TYR A 14 -4.77 -7.01 -9.19
N PRO A 15 -4.15 -6.86 -10.37
CA PRO A 15 -2.69 -7.00 -10.50
C PRO A 15 -1.91 -5.99 -9.66
N ILE A 16 -2.39 -4.74 -9.56
CA ILE A 16 -1.77 -3.71 -8.71
C ILE A 16 -1.85 -4.13 -7.24
N ALA A 17 -3.02 -4.59 -6.81
CA ALA A 17 -3.22 -5.03 -5.44
C ALA A 17 -2.37 -6.27 -5.12
N GLU A 18 -2.31 -7.25 -6.03
CA GLU A 18 -1.55 -8.49 -5.88
C GLU A 18 -0.05 -8.24 -5.64
N GLN A 19 0.55 -7.34 -6.42
CA GLN A 19 1.96 -6.91 -6.22
C GLN A 19 2.21 -6.23 -4.88
N GLN A 20 1.14 -5.80 -4.20
CA GLN A 20 1.17 -5.05 -2.96
C GLN A 20 0.41 -5.78 -1.86
N ALA A 21 0.43 -7.13 -1.87
CA ALA A 21 -0.18 -7.99 -0.84
C ALA A 21 -1.70 -7.77 -0.64
N GLY A 22 -2.41 -7.43 -1.70
CA GLY A 22 -3.83 -7.15 -1.71
C GLY A 22 -4.20 -5.71 -1.35
N TYR A 23 -3.22 -4.84 -1.08
CA TYR A 23 -3.43 -3.44 -0.71
C TYR A 23 -3.27 -2.50 -1.90
N PHE A 24 -3.96 -1.37 -1.88
CA PHE A 24 -3.83 -0.33 -2.91
C PHE A 24 -4.29 1.03 -2.39
N THR A 25 -3.84 2.10 -3.05
CA THR A 25 -4.26 3.47 -2.74
C THR A 25 -5.52 3.88 -3.50
N SER A 26 -6.25 4.88 -3.01
CA SER A 26 -7.34 5.51 -3.78
C SER A 26 -6.87 6.05 -5.12
N GLN A 27 -5.63 6.55 -5.19
CA GLN A 27 -5.05 7.06 -6.44
C GLN A 27 -4.84 5.93 -7.45
N GLN A 28 -4.33 4.77 -7.01
CA GLN A 28 -4.18 3.59 -7.86
C GLN A 28 -5.54 3.07 -8.34
N ALA A 29 -6.53 3.01 -7.46
CA ALA A 29 -7.88 2.62 -7.85
C ALA A 29 -8.49 3.57 -8.90
N LEU A 30 -8.33 4.88 -8.72
CA LEU A 30 -8.78 5.88 -9.70
C LEU A 30 -8.05 5.74 -11.04
N ALA A 31 -6.74 5.53 -11.02
CA ALA A 31 -5.93 5.29 -12.22
C ALA A 31 -6.36 3.99 -12.94
N ALA A 32 -6.79 2.97 -12.19
CA ALA A 32 -7.36 1.73 -12.71
C ALA A 32 -8.84 1.88 -13.15
N GLY A 33 -9.43 3.08 -13.09
CA GLY A 33 -10.80 3.35 -13.54
C GLY A 33 -11.89 3.12 -12.48
N LEU A 34 -11.52 2.87 -11.22
CA LEU A 34 -12.45 2.76 -10.09
C LEU A 34 -12.70 4.16 -9.46
N SER A 35 -13.88 4.71 -9.68
CA SER A 35 -14.25 6.03 -9.15
C SER A 35 -14.46 6.01 -7.63
N GLN A 36 -14.40 7.19 -6.99
CA GLN A 36 -14.65 7.33 -5.54
C GLN A 36 -16.03 6.77 -5.10
N PRO A 37 -17.15 7.00 -5.84
CA PRO A 37 -18.41 6.36 -5.51
C PRO A 37 -18.35 4.83 -5.56
N LEU A 38 -17.60 4.25 -6.49
CA LEU A 38 -17.41 2.79 -6.58
C LEU A 38 -16.57 2.27 -5.41
N LEU A 39 -15.51 2.97 -5.01
CA LEU A 39 -14.74 2.62 -3.80
C LEU A 39 -15.64 2.59 -2.56
N SER A 40 -16.49 3.60 -2.39
CA SER A 40 -17.45 3.66 -1.28
C SER A 40 -18.46 2.51 -1.35
N TYR A 41 -19.05 2.27 -2.52
CA TYR A 41 -19.98 1.17 -2.75
C TYR A 41 -19.36 -0.20 -2.45
N TYR A 42 -18.14 -0.47 -2.92
CA TYR A 42 -17.45 -1.74 -2.71
C TYR A 42 -16.95 -1.91 -1.27
N THR A 43 -16.63 -0.82 -0.58
CA THR A 43 -16.35 -0.86 0.86
C THR A 43 -17.61 -1.22 1.64
N ARG A 44 -18.74 -0.56 1.35
CA ARG A 44 -20.04 -0.81 2.00
C ARG A 44 -20.60 -2.21 1.73
N THR A 45 -20.34 -2.76 0.54
CA THR A 45 -20.77 -4.12 0.17
C THR A 45 -19.76 -5.21 0.55
N GLY A 46 -18.69 -4.87 1.29
CA GLY A 46 -17.73 -5.84 1.83
C GLY A 46 -16.74 -6.42 0.82
N GLN A 47 -16.68 -5.88 -0.41
CA GLN A 47 -15.71 -6.34 -1.42
C GLN A 47 -14.33 -5.71 -1.21
N LEU A 48 -14.29 -4.53 -0.59
CA LEU A 48 -13.08 -3.83 -0.18
C LEU A 48 -13.12 -3.55 1.32
N VAL A 49 -11.94 -3.55 1.95
CA VAL A 49 -11.76 -3.13 3.34
C VAL A 49 -10.97 -1.84 3.35
N ARG A 50 -11.46 -0.80 4.03
CA ARG A 50 -10.72 0.45 4.21
C ARG A 50 -9.78 0.30 5.40
N ILE A 51 -8.47 0.32 5.14
CA ILE A 51 -7.43 0.07 6.14
C ILE A 51 -6.98 1.37 6.80
N LYS A 52 -6.75 2.41 5.99
CA LYS A 52 -6.46 3.79 6.43
C LYS A 52 -7.09 4.79 5.46
N ARG A 53 -6.96 6.08 5.75
CA ARG A 53 -7.37 7.13 4.82
C ARG A 53 -6.62 6.97 3.49
N GLY A 54 -7.36 6.67 2.42
CA GLY A 54 -6.81 6.52 1.07
C GLY A 54 -6.13 5.17 0.81
N ILE A 55 -6.20 4.21 1.73
CA ILE A 55 -5.63 2.87 1.57
C ILE A 55 -6.72 1.82 1.79
N TYR A 56 -6.86 0.93 0.84
CA TYR A 56 -7.85 -0.13 0.81
C TYR A 56 -7.19 -1.48 0.58
N ARG A 57 -7.92 -2.55 0.91
CA ARG A 57 -7.52 -3.93 0.70
C ARG A 57 -8.64 -4.68 0.00
N LEU A 58 -8.30 -5.59 -0.91
CA LEU A 58 -9.25 -6.56 -1.46
C LEU A 58 -9.70 -7.51 -0.35
N ALA A 59 -11.01 -7.59 -0.08
CA ALA A 59 -11.52 -8.35 1.07
C ALA A 59 -11.19 -9.85 0.99
N GLN A 60 -11.23 -10.43 -0.21
CA GLN A 60 -10.98 -11.85 -0.46
C GLN A 60 -9.51 -12.17 -0.77
N PHE A 61 -8.60 -11.19 -0.71
CA PHE A 61 -7.19 -11.48 -0.87
C PHE A 61 -6.66 -12.17 0.40
N PRO A 62 -5.76 -13.17 0.30
CA PRO A 62 -5.17 -13.83 1.47
C PRO A 62 -4.48 -12.83 2.40
N GLU A 63 -4.43 -13.13 3.69
CA GLU A 63 -3.60 -12.37 4.61
C GLU A 63 -2.13 -12.68 4.33
N MET A 64 -1.33 -11.63 4.21
CA MET A 64 0.10 -11.73 3.92
C MET A 64 0.88 -11.30 5.15
N PRO A 65 2.04 -11.92 5.43
CA PRO A 65 2.97 -11.43 6.44
C PRO A 65 3.31 -9.95 6.20
N TYR A 66 3.65 -9.25 7.28
CA TYR A 66 4.14 -7.86 7.21
C TYR A 66 3.15 -6.86 6.57
N ALA A 67 1.84 -7.11 6.76
CA ALA A 67 0.76 -6.25 6.26
C ALA A 67 0.94 -4.76 6.62
N ASP A 68 1.43 -4.49 7.83
CA ASP A 68 1.75 -3.17 8.33
C ASP A 68 2.86 -2.47 7.53
N LEU A 69 3.87 -3.21 7.05
CA LEU A 69 4.92 -2.69 6.16
C LEU A 69 4.36 -2.24 4.81
N PHE A 70 3.47 -3.03 4.19
CA PHE A 70 2.81 -2.63 2.94
C PHE A 70 1.98 -1.36 3.12
N VAL A 71 1.23 -1.27 4.22
CA VAL A 71 0.44 -0.08 4.54
C VAL A 71 1.37 1.13 4.74
N ALA A 72 2.45 0.98 5.50
CA ALA A 72 3.40 2.07 5.75
C ALA A 72 4.08 2.54 4.45
N TRP A 73 4.50 1.62 3.58
CA TRP A 73 5.08 1.92 2.28
C TRP A 73 4.10 2.66 1.35
N LEU A 74 2.84 2.22 1.26
CA LEU A 74 1.81 2.93 0.51
C LEU A 74 1.48 4.30 1.09
N GLN A 75 1.63 4.48 2.41
CA GLN A 75 1.50 5.80 3.03
C GLN A 75 2.62 6.74 2.57
N THR A 76 3.85 6.26 2.47
CA THR A 76 5.04 7.06 2.13
C THR A 76 5.25 7.26 0.63
N GLY A 77 4.63 6.43 -0.19
CA GLY A 77 4.60 6.54 -1.66
C GLY A 77 5.56 5.56 -2.34
N ASN A 78 5.32 5.30 -3.62
CA ASN A 78 5.97 4.21 -4.36
C ASN A 78 7.48 4.40 -4.55
N GLU A 79 7.98 5.63 -4.40
CA GLU A 79 9.43 5.96 -4.43
C GLU A 79 10.16 5.61 -3.13
N SER A 80 9.45 5.17 -2.10
CA SER A 80 10.04 4.78 -0.81
C SER A 80 10.34 3.27 -0.74
N VAL A 81 11.18 2.87 0.20
CA VAL A 81 11.56 1.48 0.44
C VAL A 81 11.61 1.17 1.94
N ILE A 82 11.20 -0.03 2.33
CA ILE A 82 11.41 -0.54 3.70
C ILE A 82 12.93 -0.65 3.95
N SER A 83 13.41 -0.20 5.10
CA SER A 83 14.84 -0.15 5.39
C SER A 83 15.18 -0.38 6.86
N HIS A 84 16.47 -0.44 7.19
CA HIS A 84 17.00 -0.59 8.56
C HIS A 84 16.33 -1.77 9.29
N ASP A 85 15.96 -1.60 10.57
CA ASP A 85 15.39 -2.64 11.43
C ASP A 85 14.22 -3.37 10.78
N SER A 86 13.31 -2.65 10.11
CA SER A 86 12.18 -3.27 9.41
C SER A 86 12.63 -4.16 8.24
N ALA A 87 13.69 -3.79 7.53
CA ALA A 87 14.26 -4.66 6.49
C ALA A 87 14.95 -5.89 7.11
N LEU A 88 15.66 -5.72 8.22
CA LEU A 88 16.30 -6.84 8.92
C LEU A 88 15.26 -7.89 9.35
N VAL A 89 14.11 -7.46 9.88
CA VAL A 89 12.99 -8.35 10.21
C VAL A 89 12.47 -9.10 8.99
N VAL A 90 12.24 -8.41 7.86
CA VAL A 90 11.77 -9.05 6.61
C VAL A 90 12.75 -10.11 6.11
N TYR A 91 14.06 -9.89 6.25
CA TYR A 91 15.10 -10.84 5.86
C TYR A 91 15.43 -11.90 6.92
N GLY A 92 14.73 -11.91 8.07
CA GLY A 92 15.02 -12.86 9.16
C GLY A 92 16.40 -12.66 9.80
N LEU A 93 16.93 -11.43 9.73
CA LEU A 93 18.26 -11.07 10.26
C LEU A 93 18.19 -10.43 11.66
N SER A 94 16.99 -10.18 12.17
CA SER A 94 16.75 -9.59 13.47
C SER A 94 15.35 -9.88 13.98
N ASP A 95 15.22 -10.10 15.28
CA ASP A 95 13.95 -10.26 16.00
C ASP A 95 13.55 -8.97 16.77
N VAL A 96 14.21 -7.84 16.47
CA VAL A 96 13.93 -6.57 17.16
C VAL A 96 12.49 -6.12 16.91
N LEU A 97 11.73 -6.00 17.99
CA LEU A 97 10.39 -5.41 18.00
C LEU A 97 10.49 -3.89 18.06
N SER A 98 10.81 -3.25 16.93
CA SER A 98 10.76 -1.79 16.84
C SER A 98 9.32 -1.30 16.93
N SER A 99 9.09 -0.21 17.69
CA SER A 99 7.78 0.45 17.76
C SER A 99 7.47 1.31 16.52
N GLU A 100 8.44 1.48 15.63
CA GLU A 100 8.31 2.24 14.38
C GLU A 100 8.67 1.38 13.17
N ILE A 101 8.01 1.64 12.04
CA ILE A 101 8.38 1.06 10.75
C ILE A 101 9.41 1.96 10.07
N HIS A 102 10.55 1.41 9.71
CA HIS A 102 11.67 2.15 9.12
C HIS A 102 11.57 2.15 7.59
N ILE A 103 11.56 3.36 7.01
CA ILE A 103 11.40 3.58 5.58
C ILE A 103 12.41 4.60 5.10
N THR A 104 13.13 4.29 4.02
CA THR A 104 13.91 5.28 3.28
C THR A 104 13.05 5.89 2.17
N ALA A 105 12.99 7.21 2.10
CA ALA A 105 12.22 7.92 1.08
C ALA A 105 13.03 9.09 0.49
N PRO A 106 12.66 9.60 -0.70
CA PRO A 106 13.25 10.81 -1.24
C PRO A 106 13.13 11.98 -0.26
N ARG A 107 14.10 12.90 -0.27
CA ARG A 107 14.13 14.07 0.65
C ARG A 107 12.85 14.92 0.58
N THR A 108 12.20 14.95 -0.58
CA THR A 108 10.94 15.67 -0.83
C THR A 108 9.72 15.00 -0.18
N ALA A 109 9.81 13.71 0.18
CA ALA A 109 8.71 12.95 0.79
C ALA A 109 8.64 13.11 2.32
N SER A 110 9.56 13.87 2.93
CA SER A 110 9.71 14.01 4.38
C SER A 110 8.55 14.77 5.02
N ARG A 111 7.47 14.05 5.33
CA ARG A 111 6.44 14.48 6.28
C ARG A 111 6.45 13.51 7.45
N ARG A 112 6.52 14.03 8.67
CA ARG A 112 6.47 13.22 9.90
C ARG A 112 5.16 12.42 9.94
N ARG A 113 5.26 11.12 10.21
CA ARG A 113 4.13 10.19 10.31
C ARG A 113 4.29 9.37 11.58
N ARG A 114 3.24 9.28 12.39
CA ARG A 114 3.27 8.50 13.62
C ARG A 114 3.48 7.01 13.28
N GLY A 115 4.42 6.36 13.98
CA GLY A 115 4.76 4.95 13.79
C GLY A 115 5.59 4.66 12.54
N ILE A 116 6.09 5.69 11.84
CA ILE A 116 6.98 5.54 10.68
C ILE A 116 8.23 6.38 10.91
N ARG A 117 9.37 5.71 11.00
CA ARG A 117 10.70 6.32 11.03
C ARG A 117 11.18 6.54 9.60
N LEU A 118 11.13 7.80 9.15
CA LEU A 118 11.64 8.17 7.83
C LEU A 118 13.14 8.43 7.85
N HIS A 119 13.83 7.81 6.92
CA HIS A 119 15.23 8.05 6.57
C HIS A 119 15.28 8.70 5.19
N THR A 120 16.24 9.58 4.96
CA THR A 120 16.44 10.17 3.63
C THR A 120 17.77 9.72 3.08
N ASN A 121 17.75 9.05 1.94
CA ASN A 121 18.94 8.74 1.16
C ASN A 121 18.63 8.85 -0.34
N ARG A 122 19.67 8.93 -1.18
CA ARG A 122 19.49 8.82 -2.62
C ARG A 122 19.18 7.36 -2.94
N LEU A 123 17.94 7.12 -3.38
CA LEU A 123 17.55 5.81 -3.89
C LEU A 123 17.92 5.76 -5.38
N PRO A 124 18.47 4.64 -5.88
CA PRO A 124 18.65 4.45 -7.31
C PRO A 124 17.27 4.37 -7.98
N ASP A 125 17.19 4.75 -9.25
CA ASP A 125 15.96 4.61 -10.02
C ASP A 125 15.53 3.14 -10.06
N ARG A 126 14.23 2.90 -9.85
CA ARG A 126 13.64 1.56 -9.95
C ARG A 126 13.74 1.10 -11.42
N ARG A 127 14.40 -0.04 -11.66
CA ARG A 127 14.42 -0.72 -12.97
C ARG A 127 13.14 -1.49 -13.23
#